data_AF-A0A930F4I5-F1
#
_entry.id   AF-A0A930F4I5-F1
#
_cell.length_a   1.000
_cell.length_b   1.000
_cell.length_c   1.000
_cell.angle_alpha   90.00
_cell.angle_beta   90.00
_cell.angle_gamma   90.00
#
_symmetry.space_group_name_H-M   'P 1'
#
loop_
_entity.id
_entity.type
_entity.pdbx_description
1 polymer ?
#
loop_
_entity_poly.entity_id
_entity_poly.type
_entity_poly.pdbx_seq_one_letter_code
_entity_poly.pdbx_strand_id
1 'polypeptide(L)'
;MSYRVLYIKDSEHLSLYLDNLKIETEKGDLKVPISDIQTLIIDNNKTTLTTRLMNALTNNNVCTILCGVDHLPQTYIFPINGHYAQSGNLLKQIDWSDEIKAKLHKEIVKGKITNQMKIMSKHYCTDTSYANLKKFLEEVEVGDPGNREGLAAKIYFRQMFGDGFIRFDSDVINAGLNYGYSIFRSLISSIIISKGYLPNIGLFHKGRENEFNLSDDLIEVFRPIVDDYVCTNMKDDILFTSEHREALIKLSTARVEFDHNTETISNAVTLYFESILKCIEKDSVDYYKYPDCNIRYDI
;
A
#
# COMPACT_ATOMS: atom_id res chain seq x y z
N MET A 1 2.96 -16.07 -10.41
CA MET A 1 3.84 -15.36 -11.37
C MET A 1 4.57 -14.28 -10.59
N SER A 2 5.84 -14.04 -10.86
CA SER A 2 6.59 -12.98 -10.20
C SER A 2 6.34 -11.68 -10.94
N TYR A 3 5.54 -10.80 -10.35
CA TYR A 3 5.30 -9.48 -10.89
C TYR A 3 6.42 -8.51 -10.46
N ARG A 4 6.78 -7.59 -11.34
CA ARG A 4 7.85 -6.61 -11.15
C ARG A 4 7.27 -5.23 -10.83
N VAL A 5 7.94 -4.52 -9.94
CA VAL A 5 7.82 -3.07 -9.81
C VAL A 5 8.99 -2.44 -10.57
N LEU A 6 8.69 -1.68 -11.62
CA LEU A 6 9.70 -0.97 -12.41
C LEU A 6 9.74 0.50 -12.00
N TYR A 7 10.93 1.00 -11.73
CA TYR A 7 11.18 2.40 -11.42
C TYR A 7 12.08 3.01 -12.49
N ILE A 8 11.58 4.01 -13.20
CA ILE A 8 12.27 4.69 -14.29
C ILE A 8 12.59 6.11 -13.82
N LYS A 9 13.87 6.32 -13.46
CA LYS A 9 14.43 7.62 -13.09
C LYS A 9 14.97 8.41 -14.28
N ASP A 10 15.36 7.70 -15.34
CA ASP A 10 15.99 8.32 -16.50
C ASP A 10 15.65 7.55 -17.79
N SER A 11 14.92 8.21 -18.69
CA SER A 11 14.60 7.76 -20.04
C SER A 11 13.87 8.89 -20.76
N GLU A 12 14.24 9.18 -22.01
CA GLU A 12 13.55 10.20 -22.81
C GLU A 12 12.25 9.69 -23.44
N HIS A 13 12.19 8.40 -23.79
CA HIS A 13 11.07 7.82 -24.53
C HIS A 13 10.71 6.41 -24.05
N LEU A 14 9.43 6.24 -23.74
CA LEU A 14 8.81 4.95 -23.43
C LEU A 14 7.77 4.61 -24.49
N SER A 15 7.96 3.45 -25.13
CA SER A 15 7.08 2.98 -26.21
C SER A 15 6.73 1.51 -26.08
N LEU A 16 5.75 1.08 -26.85
CA LEU A 16 5.38 -0.32 -26.98
C LEU A 16 6.18 -0.94 -28.13
N TYR A 17 6.90 -2.03 -27.85
CA TYR A 17 7.54 -2.85 -28.88
C TYR A 17 7.11 -4.31 -28.72
N LEU A 18 6.29 -4.80 -29.66
CA LEU A 18 5.54 -6.05 -29.50
C LEU A 18 4.72 -5.97 -28.18
N ASP A 19 4.85 -6.94 -27.29
CA ASP A 19 4.19 -6.94 -25.97
C ASP A 19 5.12 -6.46 -24.83
N ASN A 20 6.16 -5.69 -25.17
CA ASN A 20 7.14 -5.20 -24.22
C ASN A 20 7.06 -3.69 -24.06
N LEU A 21 7.23 -3.23 -22.82
CA LEU A 21 7.65 -1.86 -22.54
C LEU A 21 9.09 -1.71 -23.05
N LYS A 22 9.27 -0.85 -24.04
CA LYS A 22 10.58 -0.42 -24.55
C LYS A 22 10.99 0.85 -23.81
N ILE A 23 12.16 0.80 -23.19
CA ILE A 23 12.78 1.91 -22.45
C ILE A 23 14.01 2.33 -23.24
N GLU A 24 13.98 3.53 -23.80
CA GLU A 24 15.14 4.08 -24.50
C GLU A 24 16.12 4.67 -23.48
N THR A 25 17.36 4.21 -23.53
CA THR A 25 18.44 4.69 -22.67
C THR A 25 19.69 4.99 -23.50
N GLU A 26 20.59 5.83 -23.00
CA GLU A 26 21.86 6.12 -23.67
C GLU A 26 22.71 4.87 -23.95
N LYS A 27 22.54 3.83 -23.12
CA LYS A 27 23.30 2.56 -23.22
C LYS A 27 22.62 1.53 -24.13
N GLY A 28 21.51 1.89 -24.76
CA GLY A 28 20.70 1.02 -25.62
C GLY A 28 19.32 0.72 -25.04
N ASP A 29 18.47 0.15 -25.89
CA ASP A 29 17.07 -0.12 -25.55
C ASP A 29 16.94 -1.30 -24.58
N LEU A 30 16.21 -1.09 -23.48
CA LEU A 30 15.77 -2.16 -22.60
C LEU A 30 14.32 -2.54 -22.93
N LYS A 31 14.00 -3.84 -22.80
CA LYS A 31 12.65 -4.36 -23.07
C LYS A 31 12.20 -5.20 -21.88
N VAL A 32 11.02 -4.90 -21.36
CA VAL A 32 10.39 -5.69 -20.29
C VAL A 32 9.01 -6.13 -20.75
N PRO A 33 8.68 -7.44 -20.68
CA PRO A 33 7.34 -7.91 -21.00
C PRO A 33 6.30 -7.22 -20.12
N ILE A 34 5.25 -6.67 -20.73
CA ILE A 34 4.22 -5.94 -19.97
C ILE A 34 3.49 -6.87 -18.99
N SER A 35 3.32 -8.14 -19.36
CA SER A 35 2.73 -9.18 -18.50
C SER A 35 3.48 -9.40 -17.18
N ASP A 36 4.76 -9.04 -17.14
CA ASP A 36 5.61 -9.21 -15.95
C ASP A 36 5.58 -7.96 -15.05
N ILE A 37 4.96 -6.86 -15.49
CA ILE A 37 4.95 -5.59 -14.76
C ILE A 37 3.65 -5.51 -13.96
N GLN A 38 3.74 -5.22 -12.66
CA GLN A 38 2.57 -4.88 -11.85
C GLN A 38 2.47 -3.37 -11.63
N THR A 39 3.58 -2.72 -11.33
CA THR A 39 3.63 -1.27 -11.12
C THR A 39 4.76 -0.69 -11.95
N LEU A 40 4.47 0.37 -12.70
CA LEU A 40 5.43 1.18 -13.42
C LEU A 40 5.46 2.57 -12.80
N ILE A 41 6.60 2.96 -12.23
CA ILE A 41 6.82 4.26 -11.61
C ILE A 41 7.76 5.05 -12.52
N ILE A 42 7.31 6.22 -12.98
CA ILE A 42 8.09 7.11 -13.83
C ILE A 42 8.39 8.37 -13.00
N ASP A 43 9.62 8.44 -12.49
CA ASP A 43 10.15 9.57 -11.74
C ASP A 43 11.07 10.41 -12.62
N ASN A 44 10.51 10.89 -13.73
CA ASN A 44 11.18 11.77 -14.68
C ASN A 44 10.15 12.58 -15.48
N ASN A 45 10.20 13.91 -15.32
CA ASN A 45 9.29 14.84 -15.97
C ASN A 45 9.60 15.11 -17.45
N LYS A 46 10.70 14.56 -17.98
CA LYS A 46 11.09 14.69 -19.40
C LYS A 46 10.62 13.51 -20.27
N THR A 47 10.22 12.40 -19.64
CA THR A 47 9.86 11.17 -20.33
C THR A 47 8.60 11.37 -21.19
N THR A 48 8.66 10.92 -22.43
CA THR A 48 7.49 10.86 -23.32
C THR A 48 6.90 9.45 -23.36
N LEU A 49 5.57 9.34 -23.29
CA LEU A 49 4.84 8.07 -23.40
C LEU A 49 3.99 8.03 -24.66
N THR A 50 4.02 6.91 -25.38
CA THR A 50 3.10 6.69 -26.51
C THR A 50 1.71 6.22 -26.03
N THR A 51 0.66 6.62 -26.73
CA THR A 51 -0.72 6.15 -26.47
C THR A 51 -0.87 4.64 -26.57
N ARG A 52 -0.14 4.00 -27.50
CA ARG A 52 -0.12 2.53 -27.63
C ARG A 52 0.44 1.85 -26.37
N LEU A 53 1.51 2.41 -25.79
CA LEU A 53 2.06 1.90 -24.55
C LEU A 53 1.07 2.05 -23.38
N MET A 54 0.48 3.23 -23.22
CA MET A 54 -0.51 3.46 -22.15
C MET A 54 -1.65 2.45 -22.23
N ASN A 55 -2.24 2.25 -23.41
CA ASN A 55 -3.30 1.26 -23.60
C ASN A 55 -2.82 -0.17 -23.32
N ALA A 56 -1.60 -0.54 -23.71
CA ALA A 56 -1.08 -1.88 -23.46
C ALA A 56 -0.82 -2.14 -21.96
N LEU A 57 -0.28 -1.16 -21.23
CA LEU A 57 -0.10 -1.22 -19.77
C LEU A 57 -1.46 -1.39 -19.08
N THR A 58 -2.43 -0.56 -19.46
CA THR A 58 -3.79 -0.58 -18.93
C THR A 58 -4.51 -1.91 -19.20
N ASN A 59 -4.39 -2.46 -20.41
CA ASN A 59 -4.98 -3.76 -20.77
C ASN A 59 -4.39 -4.94 -19.96
N ASN A 60 -3.20 -4.77 -19.39
CA ASN A 60 -2.55 -5.75 -18.53
C ASN A 60 -2.68 -5.40 -17.04
N ASN A 61 -3.57 -4.48 -16.67
CA ASN A 61 -3.78 -4.03 -15.29
C ASN A 61 -2.52 -3.46 -14.60
N VAL A 62 -1.58 -2.92 -15.37
CA VAL A 62 -0.39 -2.27 -14.80
C VAL A 62 -0.77 -0.93 -14.19
N CYS A 63 -0.49 -0.74 -12.90
CA CYS A 63 -0.60 0.56 -12.24
C CYS A 63 0.58 1.43 -12.67
N THR A 64 0.31 2.46 -13.47
CA THR A 64 1.34 3.41 -13.88
C THR A 64 1.24 4.68 -13.04
N ILE A 65 2.35 5.04 -12.41
CA ILE A 65 2.49 6.21 -11.55
C ILE A 65 3.43 7.20 -12.23
N LEU A 66 3.00 8.44 -12.39
CA LEU A 66 3.87 9.55 -12.81
C LEU A 66 4.15 10.42 -11.60
N CYS A 67 5.43 10.59 -11.27
CA CYS A 67 5.84 11.45 -10.17
C CYS A 67 5.97 12.91 -10.65
N GLY A 68 5.72 13.85 -9.73
CA GLY A 68 5.88 15.28 -9.97
C GLY A 68 7.34 15.75 -9.94
N VAL A 69 7.53 17.07 -9.96
CA VAL A 69 8.87 17.70 -9.82
C VAL A 69 9.50 17.50 -8.44
N ASP A 70 8.67 17.18 -7.45
CA ASP A 70 9.04 16.83 -6.09
C ASP A 70 9.35 15.33 -5.92
N HIS A 71 9.31 14.56 -7.01
CA HIS A 71 9.51 13.11 -7.02
C HIS A 71 8.44 12.30 -6.27
N LEU A 72 7.30 12.92 -5.94
CA LEU A 72 6.18 12.25 -5.30
C LEU A 72 5.14 11.82 -6.35
N PRO A 73 4.43 10.69 -6.14
CA PRO A 73 3.33 10.28 -7.00
C PRO A 73 2.30 11.40 -7.18
N GLN A 74 2.05 11.81 -8.43
CA GLN A 74 1.11 12.88 -8.76
C GLN A 74 -0.01 12.43 -9.70
N THR A 75 0.29 11.51 -10.62
CA THR A 75 -0.70 10.97 -11.56
C THR A 75 -0.74 9.45 -11.46
N TYR A 76 -1.96 8.92 -11.50
CA TYR A 76 -2.23 7.50 -11.58
C TYR A 76 -2.96 7.18 -12.89
N ILE A 77 -2.45 6.21 -13.63
CA ILE A 77 -3.10 5.69 -14.84
C ILE A 77 -3.59 4.28 -14.54
N PHE A 78 -4.90 4.14 -14.51
CA PHE A 78 -5.61 2.89 -14.23
C PHE A 78 -6.52 2.49 -15.40
N PRO A 79 -6.83 1.19 -15.55
CA PRO A 79 -7.87 0.76 -16.45
C PRO A 79 -9.24 1.21 -15.99
N ILE A 80 -10.03 1.69 -16.97
CA ILE A 80 -11.47 1.91 -16.79
C ILE A 80 -12.14 0.58 -16.45
N ASN A 81 -11.77 -0.49 -17.18
CA ASN A 81 -12.22 -1.85 -16.91
C ASN A 81 -11.04 -2.82 -16.76
N GLY A 82 -10.71 -3.14 -15.50
CA GLY A 82 -9.62 -4.05 -15.16
C GLY A 82 -10.02 -5.52 -14.97
N HIS A 83 -11.32 -5.83 -15.02
CA HIS A 83 -11.79 -7.20 -14.74
C HIS A 83 -13.10 -7.51 -15.47
N TYR A 84 -13.21 -8.68 -16.07
CA TYR A 84 -14.39 -9.07 -16.86
C TYR A 84 -15.73 -8.94 -16.08
N ALA A 85 -15.71 -9.14 -14.77
CA ALA A 85 -16.89 -9.04 -13.89
C ALA A 85 -17.05 -7.68 -13.19
N GLN A 86 -16.27 -6.65 -13.55
CA GLN A 86 -16.20 -5.38 -12.83
C GLN A 86 -17.59 -4.77 -12.59
N SER A 87 -18.41 -4.60 -13.62
CA SER A 87 -19.75 -4.00 -13.46
C SER A 87 -20.60 -4.70 -12.39
N GLY A 88 -20.62 -6.04 -12.36
CA GLY A 88 -21.34 -6.80 -11.34
C GLY A 88 -20.72 -6.66 -9.94
N ASN A 89 -19.40 -6.60 -9.85
CA ASN A 89 -18.70 -6.39 -8.59
C ASN A 89 -18.92 -4.98 -8.04
N LEU A 90 -19.01 -3.96 -8.88
CA LEU A 90 -19.29 -2.58 -8.46
C LEU A 90 -20.70 -2.43 -7.89
N LEU A 91 -21.70 -3.08 -8.49
CA LEU A 91 -23.05 -3.09 -7.94
C LEU A 91 -23.04 -3.74 -6.54
N LYS A 92 -22.38 -4.88 -6.38
CA LYS A 92 -22.19 -5.51 -5.07
C LYS A 92 -21.46 -4.61 -4.09
N GLN A 93 -20.42 -3.89 -4.54
CA GLN A 93 -19.61 -3.00 -3.70
C GLN A 93 -20.43 -1.83 -3.15
N ILE A 94 -21.28 -1.24 -3.98
CA ILE A 94 -22.21 -0.18 -3.57
C ILE A 94 -23.20 -0.71 -2.52
N ASP A 95 -23.62 -1.97 -2.67
CA ASP A 95 -24.57 -2.64 -1.79
C ASP A 95 -23.94 -3.30 -0.54
N TRP A 96 -22.63 -3.14 -0.30
CA TRP A 96 -21.98 -3.69 0.89
C TRP A 96 -22.63 -3.14 2.17
N SER A 97 -23.11 -4.06 3.03
CA SER A 97 -23.85 -3.69 4.24
C SER A 97 -22.97 -2.89 5.21
N ASP A 98 -23.54 -1.86 5.84
CA ASP A 98 -22.82 -1.07 6.85
C ASP A 98 -22.44 -1.91 8.07
N GLU A 99 -23.22 -2.94 8.39
CA GLU A 99 -22.94 -3.84 9.51
C GLU A 99 -21.64 -4.65 9.30
N ILE A 100 -21.47 -5.31 8.16
CA ILE A 100 -20.25 -6.10 7.89
C ILE A 100 -19.04 -5.18 7.71
N LYS A 101 -19.22 -4.01 7.08
CA LYS A 101 -18.15 -3.01 6.96
C LYS A 101 -17.65 -2.53 8.33
N ALA A 102 -18.56 -2.29 9.27
CA ALA A 102 -18.19 -1.86 10.63
C ALA A 102 -17.49 -2.99 11.42
N LYS A 103 -17.92 -4.25 11.25
CA LYS A 103 -17.25 -5.43 11.83
C LYS A 103 -15.84 -5.61 11.25
N LEU A 104 -15.69 -5.47 9.93
CA LEU A 104 -14.40 -5.53 9.26
C LEU A 104 -13.47 -4.40 9.69
N HIS A 105 -13.97 -3.16 9.78
CA HIS A 105 -13.20 -2.01 10.26
C HIS A 105 -12.55 -2.31 11.62
N LYS A 106 -13.30 -2.88 12.56
CA LYS A 106 -12.75 -3.31 13.85
C LYS A 106 -11.59 -4.30 13.71
N GLU A 107 -11.72 -5.32 12.86
CA GLU A 107 -10.64 -6.31 12.68
C GLU A 107 -9.42 -5.74 11.94
N ILE A 108 -9.61 -4.77 11.04
CA ILE A 108 -8.53 -4.01 10.40
C ILE A 108 -7.76 -3.17 11.43
N VAL A 109 -8.48 -2.42 12.27
CA VAL A 109 -7.87 -1.62 13.35
C VAL A 109 -7.10 -2.52 14.32
N LYS A 110 -7.67 -3.66 14.71
CA LYS A 110 -6.98 -4.64 15.56
C LYS A 110 -5.72 -5.19 14.90
N GLY A 111 -5.78 -5.52 13.61
CA GLY A 111 -4.62 -5.95 12.82
C GLY A 111 -3.52 -4.90 12.78
N LYS A 112 -3.87 -3.63 12.52
CA LYS A 112 -2.96 -2.48 12.56
C LYS A 112 -2.29 -2.34 13.92
N ILE A 113 -3.06 -2.28 15.01
CA ILE A 113 -2.53 -2.13 16.37
C ILE A 113 -1.62 -3.30 16.73
N THR A 114 -2.01 -4.53 16.37
CA THR A 114 -1.19 -5.73 16.61
C THR A 114 0.16 -5.63 15.91
N ASN A 115 0.17 -5.23 14.64
CA ASN A 115 1.41 -5.06 13.88
C ASN A 115 2.24 -3.86 14.41
N GLN A 116 1.60 -2.76 14.81
CA GLN A 116 2.28 -1.65 15.48
C GLN A 116 2.96 -2.09 16.78
N MET A 117 2.29 -2.88 17.62
CA MET A 117 2.88 -3.43 18.84
C MET A 117 4.12 -4.29 18.53
N LYS A 118 4.05 -5.16 17.51
CA LYS A 118 5.17 -6.01 17.09
C LYS A 118 6.39 -5.18 16.68
N ILE A 119 6.20 -4.17 15.83
CA ILE A 119 7.28 -3.29 15.37
C ILE A 119 7.84 -2.45 16.52
N MET A 120 6.96 -1.89 17.35
CA MET A 120 7.34 -1.09 18.52
C MET A 120 8.23 -1.90 19.47
N SER A 121 7.93 -3.18 19.69
CA SER A 121 8.76 -4.07 20.51
C SER A 121 10.19 -4.31 19.95
N LYS A 122 10.44 -4.09 18.65
CA LYS A 122 11.78 -4.20 18.06
C LYS A 122 12.65 -2.96 18.30
N HIS A 123 12.04 -1.78 18.32
CA HIS A 123 12.74 -0.48 18.22
C HIS A 123 12.97 0.22 19.56
N TYR A 124 12.82 -0.51 20.68
CA TYR A 124 12.65 0.00 22.05
C TYR A 124 11.18 0.35 22.35
N CYS A 125 10.63 -0.29 23.38
CA CYS A 125 9.26 -0.13 23.83
C CYS A 125 9.22 -0.03 25.36
N THR A 126 8.55 0.98 25.90
CA THR A 126 8.28 1.03 27.35
C THR A 126 7.13 0.08 27.70
N ASP A 127 7.17 -0.49 28.90
CA ASP A 127 6.08 -1.35 29.41
C ASP A 127 4.74 -0.61 29.40
N THR A 128 4.75 0.69 29.72
CA THR A 128 3.58 1.56 29.70
C THR A 128 3.00 1.71 28.29
N SER A 129 3.83 2.00 27.28
CA SER A 129 3.37 2.11 25.88
C SER A 129 2.78 0.79 25.38
N TYR A 130 3.45 -0.33 25.69
CA TYR A 130 2.96 -1.67 25.31
C TYR A 130 1.62 -1.99 25.96
N ALA A 131 1.50 -1.77 27.28
CA ALA A 131 0.28 -2.02 28.02
C ALA A 131 -0.88 -1.14 27.52
N ASN A 132 -0.63 0.12 27.15
CA ASN A 132 -1.63 1.01 26.58
C ASN A 132 -2.14 0.51 25.22
N LEU A 133 -1.26 0.14 24.30
CA LEU A 133 -1.68 -0.40 23.00
C LEU A 133 -2.43 -1.73 23.16
N LYS A 134 -1.97 -2.60 24.08
CA LYS A 134 -2.67 -3.84 24.39
C LYS A 134 -4.10 -3.58 24.91
N LYS A 135 -4.24 -2.61 25.81
CA LYS A 135 -5.56 -2.19 26.31
C LYS A 135 -6.43 -1.66 25.16
N PHE A 136 -5.90 -0.80 24.30
CA PHE A 136 -6.66 -0.28 23.17
C PHE A 136 -7.07 -1.37 22.18
N LEU A 137 -6.22 -2.37 21.95
CA LEU A 137 -6.51 -3.54 21.13
C LEU A 137 -7.73 -4.34 21.66
N GLU A 138 -7.82 -4.49 22.98
CA GLU A 138 -8.94 -5.17 23.65
C GLU A 138 -10.23 -4.31 23.65
N GLU A 139 -10.09 -2.99 23.66
CA GLU A 139 -11.19 -2.02 23.69
C GLU A 139 -11.70 -1.59 22.29
N VAL A 140 -11.18 -2.15 21.19
CA VAL A 140 -11.69 -1.83 19.84
C VAL A 140 -13.10 -2.38 19.67
N GLU A 141 -14.06 -1.47 19.53
CA GLU A 141 -15.46 -1.77 19.28
C GLU A 141 -15.81 -1.70 17.78
N VAL A 142 -16.98 -2.22 17.41
CA VAL A 142 -17.47 -2.20 16.02
C VAL A 142 -17.61 -0.75 15.57
N GLY A 143 -16.92 -0.41 14.46
CA GLY A 143 -16.87 0.97 13.96
C GLY A 143 -15.89 1.91 14.69
N ASP A 144 -15.16 1.43 15.71
CA ASP A 144 -14.20 2.19 16.53
C ASP A 144 -14.69 3.57 17.02
N PRO A 145 -15.87 3.68 17.67
CA PRO A 145 -16.38 4.97 18.17
C PRO A 145 -15.48 5.62 19.24
N GLY A 146 -14.69 4.81 19.95
CA GLY A 146 -13.71 5.27 20.94
C GLY A 146 -12.40 5.79 20.34
N ASN A 147 -12.24 5.78 19.02
CA ASN A 147 -11.04 6.19 18.29
C ASN A 147 -9.77 5.53 18.85
N ARG A 148 -9.85 4.21 19.10
CA ARG A 148 -8.71 3.41 19.59
C ARG A 148 -7.59 3.39 18.57
N GLU A 149 -7.93 3.41 17.29
CA GLU A 149 -6.95 3.54 16.21
C GLU A 149 -6.08 4.80 16.36
N GLY A 150 -6.70 5.98 16.48
CA GLY A 150 -5.99 7.24 16.59
C GLY A 150 -5.20 7.37 17.89
N LEU A 151 -5.76 6.88 19.00
CA LEU A 151 -5.07 6.86 20.29
C LEU A 151 -3.84 5.94 20.28
N ALA A 152 -3.97 4.74 19.70
CA ALA A 152 -2.86 3.81 19.53
C ALA A 152 -1.77 4.40 18.63
N ALA A 153 -2.15 4.98 17.49
CA ALA A 153 -1.21 5.62 16.56
C ALA A 153 -0.42 6.74 17.23
N LYS A 154 -1.06 7.58 18.07
CA LYS A 154 -0.38 8.66 18.79
C LYS A 154 0.72 8.15 19.71
N ILE A 155 0.46 7.09 20.48
CA ILE A 155 1.45 6.48 21.37
C ILE A 155 2.54 5.79 20.54
N TYR A 156 2.14 5.06 19.50
CA TYR A 156 3.03 4.34 18.61
C TYR A 156 4.08 5.27 17.95
N PHE A 157 3.64 6.33 17.27
CA PHE A 157 4.55 7.24 16.57
C PHE A 157 5.53 7.95 17.53
N ARG A 158 5.07 8.33 18.73
CA ARG A 158 5.95 8.89 19.77
C ARG A 158 7.00 7.89 20.24
N GLN A 159 6.62 6.63 20.41
CA GLN A 159 7.56 5.59 20.81
C GLN A 159 8.62 5.33 19.72
N MET A 160 8.20 5.30 18.45
CA MET A 160 9.09 5.01 17.32
C MET A 160 10.04 6.17 17.01
N PHE A 161 9.51 7.40 16.95
CA PHE A 161 10.22 8.56 16.41
C PHE A 161 10.55 9.64 17.46
N GLY A 162 10.14 9.45 18.71
CA GLY A 162 10.40 10.34 19.84
C GLY A 162 9.23 11.28 20.18
N ASP A 163 9.23 11.80 21.41
CA ASP A 163 8.14 12.65 21.93
C ASP A 163 7.95 13.97 21.17
N GLY A 164 9.00 14.45 20.52
CA GLY A 164 8.99 15.66 19.68
C GLY A 164 8.49 15.43 18.25
N PHE A 165 8.20 14.19 17.86
CA PHE A 165 7.71 13.89 16.50
C PHE A 165 6.30 14.44 16.28
N ILE A 166 6.15 15.21 15.20
CA ILE A 166 4.87 15.76 14.75
C ILE A 166 4.60 15.19 13.36
N ARG A 167 3.48 14.49 13.20
CA ARG A 167 3.07 13.99 11.88
C ARG A 167 2.71 15.18 10.98
N PHE A 168 3.06 15.09 9.70
CA PHE A 168 2.83 16.11 8.66
C PHE A 168 3.78 17.32 8.69
N ASP A 169 4.80 17.30 9.56
CA ASP A 169 5.90 18.24 9.46
C ASP A 169 6.81 17.95 8.26
N SER A 170 7.55 18.97 7.83
CA SER A 170 8.48 18.87 6.70
C SER A 170 9.83 18.31 7.17
N ASP A 171 9.88 17.00 7.41
CA ASP A 171 11.09 16.27 7.77
C ASP A 171 11.26 14.95 6.98
N VAL A 172 12.45 14.34 7.08
CA VAL A 172 12.80 13.13 6.34
C VAL A 172 11.93 11.92 6.72
N ILE A 173 11.50 11.83 7.98
CA ILE A 173 10.69 10.72 8.50
C ILE A 173 9.29 10.81 7.88
N ASN A 174 8.67 11.99 7.96
CA ASN A 174 7.37 12.25 7.37
C ASN A 174 7.38 12.05 5.85
N ALA A 175 8.44 12.50 5.16
CA ALA A 175 8.63 12.27 3.74
C ALA A 175 8.74 10.77 3.41
N GLY A 176 9.55 10.02 4.15
CA GLY A 176 9.71 8.57 4.00
C GLY A 176 8.40 7.80 4.23
N LEU A 177 7.68 8.12 5.31
CA LEU A 177 6.36 7.53 5.61
C LEU A 177 5.36 7.83 4.50
N ASN A 178 5.24 9.10 4.08
CA ASN A 178 4.32 9.52 3.03
C ASN A 178 4.62 8.82 1.70
N TYR A 179 5.89 8.80 1.30
CA TYR A 179 6.30 8.13 0.08
C TYR A 179 6.06 6.63 0.14
N GLY A 180 6.50 5.95 1.21
CA GLY A 180 6.29 4.51 1.38
C GLY A 180 4.81 4.13 1.38
N TYR A 181 3.97 4.86 2.09
CA TYR A 181 2.52 4.65 2.06
C TYR A 181 1.94 4.90 0.68
N SER A 182 2.40 5.92 -0.06
CA SER A 182 1.93 6.16 -1.42
C SER A 182 2.25 4.99 -2.36
N ILE A 183 3.45 4.39 -2.27
CA ILE A 183 3.82 3.21 -3.06
C ILE A 183 2.93 2.01 -2.72
N PHE A 184 2.74 1.71 -1.42
CA PHE A 184 1.88 0.60 -0.99
C PHE A 184 0.41 0.83 -1.39
N ARG A 185 -0.10 2.06 -1.23
CA ARG A 185 -1.46 2.44 -1.69
C ARG A 185 -1.64 2.20 -3.18
N SER A 186 -0.62 2.50 -3.97
CA SER A 186 -0.65 2.33 -5.43
C SER A 186 -0.71 0.85 -5.83
N LEU A 187 0.08 0.01 -5.15
CA LEU A 187 0.05 -1.44 -5.30
C LEU A 187 -1.33 -2.00 -4.93
N ILE A 188 -1.87 -1.60 -3.77
CA ILE A 188 -3.18 -2.02 -3.28
C ILE A 188 -4.29 -1.61 -4.26
N SER A 189 -4.26 -0.37 -4.75
CA SER A 189 -5.24 0.14 -5.72
C SER A 189 -5.24 -0.68 -7.01
N SER A 190 -4.05 -1.03 -7.52
CA SER A 190 -3.90 -1.91 -8.68
C SER A 190 -4.58 -3.26 -8.46
N ILE A 191 -4.40 -3.84 -7.28
CA ILE A 191 -4.97 -5.15 -6.92
C ILE A 191 -6.49 -5.05 -6.81
N ILE A 192 -7.02 -4.02 -6.14
CA ILE A 192 -8.47 -3.75 -6.05
C ILE A 192 -9.10 -3.69 -7.45
N ILE A 193 -8.49 -2.92 -8.36
CA ILE A 193 -8.99 -2.75 -9.73
C ILE A 193 -8.93 -4.06 -10.52
N SER A 194 -7.85 -4.82 -10.41
CA SER A 194 -7.73 -6.13 -11.08
C SER A 194 -8.74 -7.17 -10.58
N LYS A 195 -9.30 -6.98 -9.39
CA LYS A 195 -10.42 -7.78 -8.85
C LYS A 195 -11.79 -7.23 -9.22
N GLY A 196 -11.84 -6.12 -9.97
CA GLY A 196 -13.07 -5.51 -10.47
C GLY A 196 -13.78 -4.60 -9.46
N TYR A 197 -13.05 -4.04 -8.50
CA TYR A 197 -13.58 -3.12 -7.51
C TYR A 197 -13.02 -1.71 -7.71
N LEU A 198 -13.68 -0.73 -7.10
CA LEU A 198 -13.28 0.67 -7.14
C LEU A 198 -12.50 1.06 -5.87
N PRO A 199 -11.27 1.61 -5.99
CA PRO A 199 -10.47 2.07 -4.84
C PRO A 199 -11.09 3.20 -4.02
N ASN A 200 -11.97 4.01 -4.60
CA ASN A 200 -12.56 5.17 -3.94
C ASN A 200 -13.79 4.85 -3.07
N ILE A 201 -14.35 3.63 -3.16
CA ILE A 201 -15.50 3.20 -2.35
C ILE A 201 -14.99 2.30 -1.22
N GLY A 202 -14.71 2.92 -0.08
CA GLY A 202 -14.16 2.26 1.11
C GLY A 202 -15.17 1.46 1.94
N LEU A 203 -14.62 0.68 2.87
CA LEU A 203 -15.33 0.04 3.97
C LEU A 203 -15.71 1.07 5.04
N PHE A 204 -14.74 1.90 5.44
CA PHE A 204 -14.92 2.89 6.50
C PHE A 204 -14.53 4.30 6.06
N HIS A 205 -13.39 4.47 5.39
CA HIS A 205 -13.00 5.77 4.86
C HIS A 205 -14.05 6.27 3.84
N LYS A 206 -14.56 7.48 4.06
CA LYS A 206 -15.60 8.12 3.23
C LYS A 206 -15.20 9.55 2.83
N GLY A 207 -13.89 9.82 2.75
CA GLY A 207 -13.38 11.13 2.39
C GLY A 207 -13.86 11.50 1.00
N ARG A 208 -14.65 12.57 0.88
CA ARG A 208 -15.21 13.01 -0.42
C ARG A 208 -14.14 13.37 -1.44
N GLU A 209 -12.99 13.83 -0.96
CA GLU A 209 -11.82 14.19 -1.76
C GLU A 209 -10.78 13.06 -1.82
N ASN A 210 -11.01 11.94 -1.13
CA ASN A 210 -10.10 10.81 -1.13
C ASN A 210 -10.48 9.80 -2.22
N GLU A 211 -9.68 9.75 -3.28
CA GLU A 211 -9.84 8.80 -4.39
C GLU A 211 -9.41 7.36 -4.04
N PHE A 212 -8.89 7.14 -2.82
CA PHE A 212 -8.26 5.90 -2.40
C PHE A 212 -8.87 5.32 -1.12
N ASN A 213 -10.12 5.66 -0.77
CA ASN A 213 -10.74 5.23 0.50
C ASN A 213 -10.57 3.73 0.81
N LEU A 214 -10.90 2.83 -0.12
CA LEU A 214 -10.72 1.39 0.08
C LEU A 214 -9.24 1.00 0.19
N SER A 215 -8.38 1.60 -0.62
CA SER A 215 -6.94 1.36 -0.53
C SER A 215 -6.38 1.81 0.82
N ASP A 216 -6.88 2.91 1.37
CA ASP A 216 -6.52 3.43 2.69
C ASP A 216 -7.13 2.59 3.82
N ASP A 217 -8.28 1.93 3.63
CA ASP A 217 -8.74 0.92 4.58
C ASP A 217 -7.80 -0.30 4.59
N LEU A 218 -7.40 -0.79 3.40
CA LEU A 218 -6.59 -1.99 3.29
C LEU A 218 -5.13 -1.80 3.71
N ILE A 219 -4.55 -0.60 3.48
CA ILE A 219 -3.14 -0.33 3.78
C ILE A 219 -2.85 -0.36 5.29
N GLU A 220 -3.85 -0.19 6.16
CA GLU A 220 -3.66 -0.03 7.60
C GLU A 220 -2.84 -1.15 8.25
N VAL A 221 -3.04 -2.40 7.82
CA VAL A 221 -2.28 -3.55 8.34
C VAL A 221 -0.85 -3.64 7.77
N PHE A 222 -0.57 -2.92 6.68
CA PHE A 222 0.74 -2.87 6.02
C PHE A 222 1.57 -1.65 6.40
N ARG A 223 0.96 -0.55 6.88
CA ARG A 223 1.69 0.66 7.31
C ARG A 223 2.87 0.35 8.25
N PRO A 224 2.75 -0.56 9.25
CA PRO A 224 3.86 -0.86 10.14
C PRO A 224 5.13 -1.39 9.45
N ILE A 225 5.00 -1.97 8.24
CA ILE A 225 6.16 -2.41 7.43
C ILE A 225 6.99 -1.19 6.99
N VAL A 226 6.32 -0.14 6.52
CA VAL A 226 6.96 1.12 6.13
C VAL A 226 7.51 1.83 7.37
N ASP A 227 6.75 1.82 8.47
CA ASP A 227 7.14 2.45 9.73
C ASP A 227 8.44 1.84 10.29
N ASP A 228 8.54 0.50 10.28
CA ASP A 228 9.72 -0.27 10.67
C ASP A 228 10.93 0.15 9.82
N TYR A 229 10.75 0.21 8.49
CA TYR A 229 11.81 0.60 7.57
C TYR A 229 12.30 2.03 7.81
N VAL A 230 11.40 3.00 7.91
CA VAL A 230 11.75 4.42 8.10
C VAL A 230 12.43 4.63 9.45
N CYS A 231 11.92 4.02 10.52
CA CYS A 231 12.53 4.12 11.84
C CYS A 231 13.94 3.51 11.87
N THR A 232 14.15 2.38 11.20
CA THR A 232 15.44 1.69 11.16
C THR A 232 16.48 2.46 10.35
N ASN A 233 16.09 3.02 9.20
CA ASN A 233 17.06 3.43 8.18
C ASN A 233 17.15 4.94 7.97
N MET A 234 16.17 5.73 8.44
CA MET A 234 16.05 7.15 8.06
C MET A 234 15.99 8.12 9.24
N LYS A 235 16.02 7.61 10.48
CA LYS A 235 15.80 8.42 11.69
C LYS A 235 16.87 9.49 11.91
N ASP A 236 18.11 9.20 11.51
CA ASP A 236 19.27 10.09 11.67
C ASP A 236 19.58 10.90 10.41
N ASP A 237 18.79 10.73 9.34
CA ASP A 237 18.99 11.47 8.09
C ASP A 237 18.43 12.88 8.17
N ILE A 238 18.99 13.76 7.32
CA ILE A 238 18.57 15.16 7.23
C ILE A 238 17.70 15.39 5.98
N LEU A 239 17.99 14.66 4.89
CA LEU A 239 17.37 14.86 3.58
C LEU A 239 16.75 13.58 3.06
N PHE A 240 15.61 13.71 2.38
CA PHE A 240 14.96 12.61 1.68
C PHE A 240 15.57 12.44 0.28
N THR A 241 16.38 11.41 0.08
CA THR A 241 17.17 11.22 -1.15
C THR A 241 16.52 10.24 -2.13
N SER A 242 17.14 10.06 -3.31
CA SER A 242 16.70 9.03 -4.27
C SER A 242 16.90 7.62 -3.75
N GLU A 243 17.94 7.38 -2.94
CA GLU A 243 18.25 6.06 -2.38
C GLU A 243 17.13 5.62 -1.43
N HIS A 244 16.57 6.56 -0.64
CA HIS A 244 15.40 6.28 0.21
C HIS A 244 14.18 5.89 -0.63
N ARG A 245 13.92 6.61 -1.73
CA ARG A 245 12.80 6.28 -2.64
C ARG A 245 12.96 4.90 -3.25
N GLU A 246 14.15 4.59 -3.79
CA GLU A 246 14.45 3.30 -4.39
C GLU A 246 14.30 2.15 -3.38
N ALA A 247 14.74 2.35 -2.14
CA ALA A 247 14.62 1.35 -1.11
C ALA A 247 13.17 1.14 -0.63
N LEU A 248 12.38 2.22 -0.50
CA LEU A 248 10.94 2.13 -0.21
C LEU A 248 10.14 1.49 -1.36
N ILE A 249 10.53 1.71 -2.61
CA ILE A 249 9.96 0.99 -3.76
C ILE A 249 10.30 -0.50 -3.64
N LYS A 250 11.56 -0.83 -3.39
CA LYS A 250 12.00 -2.22 -3.21
C LYS A 250 11.26 -2.89 -2.05
N LEU A 251 10.98 -2.16 -0.97
CA LEU A 251 10.20 -2.64 0.17
C LEU A 251 8.84 -3.23 -0.24
N SER A 252 8.16 -2.65 -1.23
CA SER A 252 6.86 -3.16 -1.73
C SER A 252 6.96 -4.53 -2.41
N THR A 253 8.18 -4.99 -2.71
CA THR A 253 8.45 -6.31 -3.30
C THR A 253 8.92 -7.35 -2.28
N ALA A 254 9.03 -6.95 -1.01
CA ALA A 254 9.46 -7.83 0.07
C ALA A 254 8.43 -8.94 0.35
N ARG A 255 8.81 -9.87 1.23
CA ARG A 255 7.97 -11.00 1.62
C ARG A 255 7.52 -10.88 3.07
N VAL A 256 6.31 -11.34 3.34
CA VAL A 256 5.68 -11.33 4.65
C VAL A 256 5.04 -12.69 4.92
N GLU A 257 4.81 -13.00 6.19
CA GLU A 257 4.03 -14.17 6.54
C GLU A 257 2.53 -13.86 6.40
N PHE A 258 1.80 -14.69 5.66
CA PHE A 258 0.36 -14.64 5.53
C PHE A 258 -0.19 -16.07 5.65
N ASP A 259 -1.04 -16.31 6.65
CA ASP A 259 -1.66 -17.64 6.87
C ASP A 259 -0.65 -18.79 6.91
N HIS A 260 0.43 -18.62 7.67
CA HIS A 260 1.55 -19.55 7.83
C HIS A 260 2.42 -19.80 6.59
N ASN A 261 2.20 -19.05 5.51
CA ASN A 261 3.00 -19.12 4.29
C ASN A 261 3.79 -17.82 4.07
N THR A 262 4.96 -17.93 3.45
CA THR A 262 5.78 -16.77 3.09
C THR A 262 5.37 -16.25 1.71
N GLU A 263 4.70 -15.11 1.68
CA GLU A 263 4.12 -14.50 0.49
C GLU A 263 4.83 -13.21 0.10
N THR A 264 4.89 -12.87 -1.18
CA THR A 264 5.25 -11.49 -1.57
C THR A 264 4.17 -10.54 -1.08
N ILE A 265 4.52 -9.28 -0.76
CA ILE A 265 3.54 -8.28 -0.30
C ILE A 265 2.38 -8.15 -1.28
N SER A 266 2.66 -8.14 -2.58
CA SER A 266 1.65 -8.14 -3.64
C SER A 266 0.65 -9.31 -3.53
N ASN A 267 1.16 -10.53 -3.31
CA ASN A 267 0.28 -11.68 -3.14
C ASN A 267 -0.45 -11.64 -1.78
N ALA A 268 0.21 -11.20 -0.71
CA ALA A 268 -0.41 -11.03 0.60
C ALA A 268 -1.56 -10.01 0.56
N VAL A 269 -1.41 -8.89 -0.15
CA VAL A 269 -2.51 -7.93 -0.39
C VAL A 269 -3.66 -8.59 -1.16
N THR A 270 -3.36 -9.41 -2.15
CA THR A 270 -4.39 -10.13 -2.92
C THR A 270 -5.18 -11.09 -2.03
N LEU A 271 -4.50 -11.95 -1.27
CA LEU A 271 -5.13 -12.90 -0.35
C LEU A 271 -5.87 -12.20 0.78
N TYR A 272 -5.31 -11.10 1.29
CA TYR A 272 -5.92 -10.24 2.29
C TYR A 272 -7.26 -9.69 1.79
N PHE A 273 -7.26 -9.07 0.62
CA PHE A 273 -8.47 -8.51 0.04
C PHE A 273 -9.51 -9.59 -0.29
N GLU A 274 -9.10 -10.75 -0.79
CA GLU A 274 -9.99 -11.88 -0.99
C GLU A 274 -10.64 -12.37 0.32
N SER A 275 -9.89 -12.37 1.42
CA SER A 275 -10.42 -12.73 2.74
C SER A 275 -11.52 -11.76 3.19
N ILE A 276 -11.34 -10.45 2.94
CA ILE A 276 -12.32 -9.40 3.21
C ILE A 276 -13.57 -9.59 2.33
N LEU A 277 -13.40 -9.80 1.03
CA LEU A 277 -14.51 -10.04 0.12
C LEU A 277 -15.32 -11.28 0.53
N LYS A 278 -14.63 -12.33 0.98
CA LYS A 278 -15.28 -13.53 1.51
C LYS A 278 -16.06 -13.24 2.79
N CYS A 279 -15.55 -12.39 3.67
CA CYS A 279 -16.28 -11.96 4.86
C CYS A 279 -17.58 -11.24 4.49
N ILE A 280 -17.52 -10.36 3.49
CA ILE A 280 -18.69 -9.63 2.98
C ILE A 280 -19.71 -10.58 2.35
N GLU A 281 -19.25 -11.53 1.53
CA GLU A 281 -20.12 -12.51 0.87
C GLU A 281 -20.83 -13.43 1.87
N LYS A 282 -20.15 -13.80 2.96
CA LYS A 282 -20.67 -14.70 3.99
C LYS A 282 -21.29 -13.98 5.19
N ASP A 283 -21.29 -12.65 5.19
CA ASP A 283 -21.71 -11.80 6.31
C ASP A 283 -21.09 -12.22 7.67
N SER A 284 -19.81 -12.64 7.64
CA SER A 284 -19.08 -13.10 8.82
C SER A 284 -17.60 -12.72 8.74
N VAL A 285 -17.03 -12.28 9.85
CA VAL A 285 -15.59 -11.97 9.98
C VAL A 285 -14.72 -13.19 10.24
N ASP A 286 -15.29 -14.40 10.33
CA ASP A 286 -14.53 -15.64 10.60
C ASP A 286 -13.51 -15.97 9.51
N TYR A 287 -13.67 -15.38 8.32
CA TYR A 287 -12.75 -15.56 7.20
C TYR A 287 -11.66 -14.49 7.14
N TYR A 288 -11.70 -13.50 8.01
CA TYR A 288 -10.76 -12.38 8.00
C TYR A 288 -9.36 -12.88 8.34
N LYS A 289 -8.42 -12.56 7.47
CA LYS A 289 -6.99 -12.80 7.65
C LYS A 289 -6.26 -11.50 7.43
N TYR A 290 -5.04 -11.36 7.93
CA TYR A 290 -4.17 -10.21 7.63
C TYR A 290 -2.70 -10.67 7.73
N PRO A 291 -1.76 -9.99 7.06
CA PRO A 291 -0.35 -10.37 7.09
C PRO A 291 0.33 -9.98 8.41
N ASP A 292 1.35 -10.76 8.76
CA ASP A 292 2.36 -10.32 9.73
C ASP A 292 3.21 -9.19 9.12
N CYS A 293 3.55 -8.19 9.92
CA CYS A 293 4.36 -7.05 9.47
C CYS A 293 5.88 -7.32 9.41
N ASN A 294 6.35 -8.50 9.84
CA ASN A 294 7.75 -8.85 9.75
C ASN A 294 8.15 -9.22 8.33
N ILE A 295 9.09 -8.46 7.78
CA ILE A 295 9.69 -8.81 6.50
C ILE A 295 10.54 -10.06 6.66
N ARG A 296 10.31 -11.03 5.78
CA ARG A 296 11.18 -12.17 5.56
C ARG A 296 12.11 -11.81 4.40
N TYR A 297 13.39 -11.64 4.70
CA TYR A 297 14.42 -11.60 3.66
C TYR A 297 14.70 -13.04 3.24
N ASP A 298 14.61 -13.32 1.94
CA ASP A 298 15.09 -14.60 1.41
C ASP A 298 16.59 -14.70 1.75
N ILE A 299 16.98 -15.74 2.51
CA ILE A 299 18.38 -16.10 2.81
C ILE A 299 18.97 -16.80 1.58
#